data_AF-A0A1U7W3V5-F1
#
_entry.id   AF-A0A1U7W3V5-F1
#
_cell.length_a   1.000
_cell.length_b   1.000
_cell.length_c   1.000
_cell.angle_alpha   90.00
_cell.angle_beta   90.00
_cell.angle_gamma   90.00
#
_symmetry.space_group_name_H-M   'P 1'
#
loop_
_entity.id
_entity.type
_entity.pdbx_description
1 polymer ?
#
loop_
_entity_poly.entity_id
_entity_poly.type
_entity_poly.pdbx_seq_one_letter_code
_entity_poly.pdbx_strand_id
1 'polypeptide(L)'
;MWIFCVTASCNKSKKGIGKYKSLQMDLKTKHGSKIPIVIPDDIMRVVGPVSRDIVNYCGLIMRSAISFRDGNWQAIIAKHGEAMWLKIKDKFEASGMRQHVLQALVVDTMQTLFRAWKTRLYADYSLYDTDEERLSHRPDDVTPEDWVFLVEHFGSPAFKAMSERNKLNRGKQTTKHSCGSNSFAEVEESTMRF
;
A
#
# COMPACT_ATOMS: atom_id res chain seq x y z
N MET A 1 -22.69 51.91 17.09
CA MET A 1 -22.56 51.39 15.72
C MET A 1 -21.12 50.86 15.59
N TRP A 2 -20.92 49.55 15.73
CA TRP A 2 -19.60 48.92 15.64
C TRP A 2 -19.60 47.99 14.42
N ILE A 3 -18.66 48.26 13.52
CA ILE A 3 -18.50 47.60 12.23
C ILE A 3 -17.88 46.21 12.45
N PHE A 4 -18.49 45.19 11.84
CA PHE A 4 -17.98 43.82 11.77
C PHE A 4 -16.62 43.78 11.07
N CYS A 5 -15.66 43.02 11.61
CA CYS A 5 -14.57 42.45 10.82
C CYS A 5 -14.67 40.93 10.91
N VAL A 6 -15.36 40.33 9.94
CA VAL A 6 -15.34 38.87 9.73
C VAL A 6 -14.03 38.54 9.04
N THR A 7 -13.07 38.00 9.79
CA THR A 7 -11.87 37.41 9.19
C THR A 7 -12.27 36.12 8.47
N ALA A 8 -12.21 36.14 7.14
CA ALA A 8 -12.36 34.94 6.32
C ALA A 8 -11.27 33.92 6.69
N SER A 9 -11.66 32.83 7.35
CA SER A 9 -10.81 31.67 7.56
C SER A 9 -10.58 30.98 6.22
N CYS A 10 -9.41 31.18 5.63
CA CYS A 10 -8.96 30.42 4.47
C CYS A 10 -8.64 28.99 4.91
N ASN A 11 -9.63 28.09 4.85
CA ASN A 11 -9.39 26.66 4.95
C ASN A 11 -8.57 26.21 3.74
N LYS A 12 -7.24 26.18 3.90
CA LYS A 12 -6.35 25.51 2.95
C LYS A 12 -6.69 24.03 2.99
N SER A 13 -7.44 23.54 2.01
CA SER A 13 -7.59 22.10 1.81
C SER A 13 -6.18 21.52 1.68
N LYS A 14 -5.84 20.55 2.54
CA LYS A 14 -4.57 19.84 2.42
C LYS A 14 -4.60 19.15 1.07
N LYS A 15 -3.78 19.61 0.11
CA LYS A 15 -3.58 18.92 -1.17
C LYS A 15 -3.30 17.46 -0.85
N GLY A 16 -4.14 16.56 -1.37
CA GLY A 16 -3.91 15.12 -1.23
C GLY A 16 -2.51 14.76 -1.72
N ILE A 17 -1.86 13.82 -1.03
CA ILE A 17 -0.56 13.30 -1.46
C ILE A 17 -0.79 12.65 -2.83
N GLY A 18 -0.17 13.20 -3.87
CA GLY A 18 -0.28 12.69 -5.23
C GLY A 18 0.25 11.26 -5.35
N LYS A 19 -0.20 10.55 -6.39
CA LYS A 19 0.27 9.18 -6.69
C LYS A 19 1.80 9.18 -6.83
N TYR A 20 2.45 8.14 -6.27
CA TYR A 20 3.88 7.92 -6.46
C TYR A 20 4.19 7.54 -7.91
N LYS A 21 5.20 8.17 -8.51
CA LYS A 21 5.53 8.05 -9.95
C LYS A 21 6.96 7.57 -10.24
N SER A 22 7.64 6.98 -9.25
CA SER A 22 9.07 6.56 -9.31
C SER A 22 10.12 7.60 -9.74
N LEU A 23 9.76 8.84 -10.09
CA LEU A 23 10.69 9.86 -10.60
C LEU A 23 11.98 10.00 -9.78
N GLN A 24 11.86 10.02 -8.45
CA GLN A 24 13.00 10.09 -7.54
C GLN A 24 13.88 8.82 -7.58
N MET A 25 13.28 7.65 -7.79
CA MET A 25 14.00 6.38 -7.92
C MET A 25 14.72 6.26 -9.25
N ASP A 26 14.07 6.70 -10.32
CA ASP A 26 14.66 6.68 -11.66
C ASP A 26 15.87 7.62 -11.72
N LEU A 27 15.84 8.75 -10.99
CA LEU A 27 17.00 9.61 -10.77
C LEU A 27 18.10 8.93 -9.94
N LYS A 28 17.75 8.26 -8.83
CA LYS A 28 18.72 7.57 -7.95
C LYS A 28 19.41 6.37 -8.62
N THR A 29 18.73 5.71 -9.55
CA THR A 29 19.24 4.53 -10.28
C THR A 29 19.74 4.87 -11.69
N LYS A 30 19.91 6.17 -11.98
CA LYS A 30 20.46 6.63 -13.26
C LYS A 30 21.84 5.99 -13.46
N HIS A 31 22.12 5.54 -14.68
CA HIS A 31 23.34 4.82 -15.08
C HIS A 31 23.46 3.37 -14.57
N GLY A 32 22.34 2.75 -14.15
CA GLY A 32 22.30 1.32 -13.80
C GLY A 32 22.84 0.98 -12.41
N SER A 33 23.11 2.00 -11.59
CA SER A 33 23.47 1.79 -10.19
C SER A 33 22.27 1.29 -9.39
N LYS A 34 22.46 0.17 -8.69
CA LYS A 34 21.46 -0.38 -7.76
C LYS A 34 21.61 0.26 -6.39
N ILE A 35 20.49 0.43 -5.71
CA ILE A 35 20.47 0.97 -4.35
C ILE A 35 20.70 -0.19 -3.38
N PRO A 36 21.76 -0.14 -2.56
CA PRO A 36 22.01 -1.16 -1.55
C PRO A 36 20.94 -1.08 -0.45
N ILE A 37 20.41 -2.23 -0.07
CA ILE A 37 19.46 -2.40 1.02
C ILE A 37 20.12 -3.16 2.16
N VAL A 38 20.06 -2.57 3.35
CA VAL A 38 20.48 -3.23 4.59
C VAL A 38 19.25 -3.91 5.22
N ILE A 39 19.37 -5.21 5.45
CA ILE A 39 18.41 -6.01 6.22
C ILE A 39 19.22 -6.65 7.35
N PRO A 40 19.07 -6.18 8.59
CA PRO A 40 19.75 -6.78 9.74
C PRO A 40 19.36 -8.26 9.90
N ASP A 41 20.22 -9.04 10.57
CA ASP A 41 20.03 -10.49 10.68
C ASP A 41 18.91 -10.88 11.64
N ASP A 42 18.69 -10.04 12.66
CA ASP A 42 17.73 -10.19 13.75
C ASP A 42 16.31 -9.71 13.38
N ILE A 43 16.19 -8.82 12.39
CA ILE A 43 14.90 -8.28 11.94
C ILE A 43 14.62 -8.53 10.46
N MET A 44 13.41 -9.00 10.15
CA MET A 44 12.93 -9.18 8.78
C MET A 44 12.36 -7.87 8.21
N ARG A 45 13.11 -6.77 8.33
CA ARG A 45 12.72 -5.43 7.86
C ARG A 45 13.87 -4.68 7.23
N VAL A 46 13.55 -3.86 6.24
CA VAL A 46 14.48 -2.86 5.70
C VAL A 46 14.53 -1.67 6.66
N VAL A 47 15.74 -1.28 7.02
CA VAL A 47 16.01 -0.13 7.90
C VAL A 47 16.65 1.02 7.15
N GLY A 48 16.56 2.21 7.75
CA GLY A 48 17.15 3.44 7.19
C GLY A 48 16.32 4.13 6.09
N PRO A 49 16.89 5.18 5.47
CA PRO A 49 16.16 6.09 4.57
C PRO A 49 15.55 5.41 3.33
N VAL A 50 16.12 4.28 2.90
CA VAL A 50 15.69 3.52 1.71
C VAL A 50 14.43 2.69 1.96
N SER A 51 14.07 2.43 3.23
CA SER A 51 12.88 1.63 3.60
C SER A 51 11.58 2.12 2.93
N ARG A 52 11.36 3.43 2.90
CA ARG A 52 10.17 4.01 2.24
C ARG A 52 10.22 3.90 0.73
N ASP A 53 11.41 4.02 0.15
CA ASP A 53 11.61 3.95 -1.29
C ASP A 53 11.23 2.57 -1.84
N ILE A 54 11.69 1.49 -1.21
CA ILE A 54 11.32 0.13 -1.62
C ILE A 54 9.83 -0.13 -1.45
N VAL A 55 9.21 0.29 -0.34
CA VAL A 55 7.76 0.11 -0.12
C VAL A 55 6.94 0.84 -1.19
N ASN A 56 7.28 2.09 -1.49
CA ASN A 56 6.61 2.88 -2.52
C ASN A 56 6.76 2.25 -3.90
N TYR A 57 7.97 1.78 -4.24
CA TYR A 57 8.22 1.12 -5.50
C TYR A 57 7.50 -0.23 -5.60
N CYS A 58 7.43 -1.02 -4.52
CA CYS A 58 6.60 -2.23 -4.44
C CYS A 58 5.13 -1.92 -4.74
N GLY A 59 4.58 -0.87 -4.14
CA GLY A 59 3.20 -0.46 -4.38
C GLY A 59 2.93 0.04 -5.80
N LEU A 60 3.93 0.64 -6.46
CA LEU A 60 3.84 1.00 -7.87
C LEU A 60 3.80 -0.26 -8.75
N ILE A 61 4.80 -1.13 -8.60
CA ILE A 61 4.92 -2.35 -9.41
C ILE A 61 3.68 -3.25 -9.25
N MET A 62 3.22 -3.45 -8.01
CA MET A 62 2.05 -4.26 -7.73
C MET A 62 0.79 -3.70 -8.40
N ARG A 63 0.50 -2.39 -8.27
CA ARG A 63 -0.70 -1.77 -8.89
C ARG A 63 -0.65 -1.79 -10.41
N SER A 64 0.55 -1.70 -11.00
CA SER A 64 0.71 -1.70 -12.45
C SER A 64 0.67 -3.10 -13.07
N ALA A 65 0.89 -4.17 -12.30
CA ALA A 65 0.99 -5.53 -12.83
C ALA A 65 -0.28 -6.36 -12.61
N ILE A 66 -0.98 -6.14 -11.49
CA ILE A 66 -2.01 -7.07 -11.00
C ILE A 66 -3.41 -6.59 -11.37
N SER A 67 -4.28 -7.53 -11.73
CA SER A 67 -5.72 -7.33 -11.83
C SER A 67 -6.45 -7.97 -10.65
N PHE A 68 -7.56 -7.37 -10.22
CA PHE A 68 -8.42 -7.99 -9.21
C PHE A 68 -9.07 -9.31 -9.66
N ARG A 69 -9.12 -9.56 -10.98
CA ARG A 69 -9.60 -10.82 -11.56
C ARG A 69 -8.57 -11.95 -11.49
N ASP A 70 -7.33 -11.68 -11.09
CA ASP A 70 -6.28 -12.69 -10.95
C ASP A 70 -6.48 -13.63 -9.75
N GLY A 71 -7.49 -13.36 -8.91
CA GLY A 71 -7.91 -14.23 -7.82
C GLY A 71 -7.27 -13.88 -6.47
N ASN A 72 -6.90 -14.90 -5.71
CA ASN A 72 -6.26 -14.72 -4.41
C ASN A 72 -4.77 -14.37 -4.54
N TRP A 73 -4.14 -13.97 -3.44
CA TRP A 73 -2.75 -13.53 -3.45
C TRP A 73 -1.78 -14.60 -3.96
N GLN A 74 -2.04 -15.87 -3.66
CA GLN A 74 -1.23 -16.99 -4.11
C GLN A 74 -1.28 -17.14 -5.63
N ALA A 75 -2.47 -17.05 -6.23
CA ALA A 75 -2.64 -17.06 -7.68
C ALA A 75 -1.96 -15.84 -8.35
N ILE A 76 -2.08 -14.66 -7.74
CA ILE A 76 -1.41 -13.44 -8.17
C ILE A 76 0.12 -13.61 -8.20
N ILE A 77 0.71 -14.14 -7.13
CA ILE A 77 2.15 -14.38 -7.05
C ILE A 77 2.60 -15.44 -8.04
N ALA A 78 1.84 -16.52 -8.21
CA ALA A 78 2.14 -17.54 -9.22
C ALA A 78 2.14 -16.96 -10.65
N LYS A 79 1.26 -16.00 -10.94
CA LYS A 79 1.13 -15.38 -12.26
C LYS A 79 2.14 -14.25 -12.53
N HIS A 80 2.37 -13.37 -11.55
CA HIS A 80 3.09 -12.11 -11.75
C HIS A 80 4.35 -11.97 -10.89
N GLY A 81 4.57 -12.87 -9.93
CA GLY A 81 5.59 -12.73 -8.88
C GLY A 81 7.00 -12.58 -9.42
N GLU A 82 7.38 -13.38 -10.41
CA GLU A 82 8.72 -13.31 -11.03
C GLU A 82 8.94 -11.96 -11.74
N ALA A 83 7.98 -11.53 -12.56
CA ALA A 83 8.07 -10.27 -13.27
C ALA A 83 8.12 -9.06 -12.31
N MET A 84 7.33 -9.09 -11.23
CA MET A 84 7.41 -8.06 -10.19
C MET A 84 8.78 -8.07 -9.50
N TRP A 85 9.30 -9.26 -9.17
CA TRP A 85 10.59 -9.40 -8.51
C TRP A 85 11.77 -8.93 -9.36
N LEU A 86 11.77 -9.21 -10.66
CA LEU A 86 12.81 -8.73 -11.58
C LEU A 86 12.87 -7.20 -11.61
N LYS A 87 11.73 -6.50 -11.59
CA LYS A 87 11.69 -5.03 -11.51
C LYS A 87 12.27 -4.50 -10.20
N ILE A 88 12.06 -5.20 -9.08
CA ILE A 88 12.70 -4.82 -7.80
C ILE A 88 14.21 -5.04 -7.88
N LYS A 89 14.67 -6.19 -8.39
CA LYS A 89 16.11 -6.50 -8.53
C LYS A 89 16.87 -5.56 -9.47
N ASP A 90 16.18 -4.93 -10.41
CA ASP A 90 16.76 -3.91 -11.28
C ASP A 90 17.18 -2.66 -10.49
N LYS A 91 16.41 -2.31 -9.46
CA LYS A 91 16.60 -1.06 -8.69
C LYS A 91 17.31 -1.26 -7.37
N PHE A 92 17.16 -2.43 -6.77
CA PHE A 92 17.61 -2.70 -5.41
C PHE A 92 18.45 -3.96 -5.34
N GLU A 93 19.42 -3.95 -4.44
CA GLU A 93 20.27 -5.09 -4.15
C GLU A 93 20.43 -5.23 -2.63
N ALA A 94 20.23 -6.44 -2.10
CA ALA A 94 20.50 -6.70 -0.69
C ALA A 94 22.01 -6.69 -0.46
N SER A 95 22.47 -6.05 0.61
CA SER A 95 23.85 -6.19 1.06
C SER A 95 24.10 -7.63 1.54
N GLY A 96 25.14 -8.28 1.03
CA GLY A 96 25.52 -9.66 1.39
C GLY A 96 24.60 -10.75 0.83
N MET A 97 24.64 -11.96 1.41
CA MET A 97 23.90 -13.14 0.93
C MET A 97 22.42 -13.19 1.39
N ARG A 98 21.76 -12.03 1.52
CA ARG A 98 20.39 -11.89 2.07
C ARG A 98 19.32 -11.69 0.99
N GLN A 99 19.61 -11.97 -0.28
CA GLN A 99 18.68 -11.73 -1.39
C GLN A 99 17.35 -12.50 -1.26
N HIS A 100 17.40 -13.74 -0.76
CA HIS A 100 16.19 -14.53 -0.52
C HIS A 100 15.29 -13.90 0.55
N VAL A 101 15.89 -13.27 1.58
CA VAL A 101 15.16 -12.53 2.61
C VAL A 101 14.51 -11.28 2.02
N LEU A 102 15.24 -10.55 1.18
CA LEU A 102 14.68 -9.40 0.46
C LEU A 102 13.49 -9.81 -0.42
N GLN A 103 13.59 -10.95 -1.12
CA GLN A 103 12.49 -11.47 -1.93
C GLN A 103 11.25 -11.76 -1.09
N ALA A 104 11.41 -12.46 0.04
CA ALA A 104 10.31 -12.76 0.96
C ALA A 104 9.65 -11.48 1.51
N LEU A 105 10.47 -10.50 1.91
CA LEU A 105 10.00 -9.19 2.41
C LEU A 105 9.21 -8.43 1.34
N VAL A 106 9.65 -8.45 0.09
CA VAL A 106 8.96 -7.81 -1.03
C VAL A 106 7.59 -8.43 -1.24
N VAL A 107 7.49 -9.76 -1.22
CA VAL A 107 6.21 -10.47 -1.37
C VAL A 107 5.24 -10.11 -0.24
N ASP A 108 5.68 -10.12 1.01
CA ASP A 108 4.87 -9.74 2.18
C ASP A 108 4.44 -8.27 2.14
N THR A 109 5.37 -7.39 1.75
CA THR A 109 5.09 -5.95 1.59
C THR A 109 4.03 -5.72 0.53
N MET A 110 4.16 -6.33 -0.65
CA MET A 110 3.17 -6.21 -1.71
C MET A 110 1.82 -6.81 -1.30
N GLN A 111 1.79 -7.91 -0.53
CA GLN A 111 0.54 -8.48 -0.01
C GLN A 111 -0.18 -7.50 0.91
N THR A 112 0.56 -6.87 1.82
CA THR A 112 0.04 -5.86 2.74
C THR A 112 -0.52 -4.66 1.98
N LEU A 113 0.23 -4.16 0.98
CA LEU A 113 -0.20 -3.07 0.11
C LEU A 113 -1.44 -3.42 -0.72
N PHE A 114 -1.53 -4.64 -1.22
CA PHE A 114 -2.71 -5.13 -1.96
C PHE A 114 -3.96 -5.14 -1.07
N ARG A 115 -3.84 -5.61 0.18
CA ARG A 115 -4.93 -5.59 1.17
C ARG A 115 -5.34 -4.15 1.52
N ALA A 116 -4.37 -3.26 1.71
CA ALA A 116 -4.63 -1.84 1.96
C ALA A 116 -5.35 -1.19 0.76
N TRP A 117 -4.93 -1.51 -0.46
CA TRP A 117 -5.58 -1.03 -1.68
C TRP A 117 -7.02 -1.52 -1.79
N LYS A 118 -7.28 -2.83 -1.60
CA LYS A 118 -8.64 -3.38 -1.52
C LYS A 118 -9.50 -2.67 -0.48
N THR A 119 -8.94 -2.38 0.70
CA THR A 119 -9.66 -1.70 1.79
C THR A 119 -10.04 -0.28 1.39
N ARG A 120 -9.15 0.47 0.73
CA ARG A 120 -9.46 1.80 0.18
C ARG A 120 -10.58 1.72 -0.86
N LEU A 121 -10.50 0.78 -1.79
CA LEU A 121 -11.51 0.61 -2.83
C LEU A 121 -12.88 0.22 -2.26
N TYR A 122 -12.91 -0.57 -1.18
CA TYR A 122 -14.15 -0.84 -0.47
C TYR A 122 -14.72 0.41 0.23
N ALA A 123 -13.86 1.29 0.75
CA ALA A 123 -14.30 2.58 1.27
C ALA A 123 -14.93 3.44 0.17
N ASP A 124 -14.30 3.50 -1.01
CA ASP A 124 -14.84 4.20 -2.19
C ASP A 124 -16.19 3.59 -2.64
N TYR A 125 -16.29 2.26 -2.67
CA TYR A 125 -17.54 1.53 -2.96
C TYR A 125 -18.67 1.88 -1.98
N SER A 126 -18.34 2.06 -0.70
CA SER A 126 -19.32 2.27 0.37
C SER A 126 -19.83 3.71 0.44
N LEU A 127 -19.34 4.62 -0.40
CA LEU A 127 -19.82 6.01 -0.47
C LEU A 127 -21.16 6.15 -1.19
N TYR A 128 -21.55 5.14 -1.96
CA TYR A 128 -22.72 5.17 -2.84
C TYR A 128 -23.66 4.00 -2.54
N ASP A 129 -24.95 4.20 -2.79
CA ASP A 129 -25.98 3.21 -2.47
C ASP A 129 -26.28 2.27 -3.65
N THR A 130 -26.25 2.81 -4.87
CA THR A 130 -26.59 2.07 -6.11
C THR A 130 -25.35 1.65 -6.90
N ASP A 131 -25.48 0.58 -7.69
CA ASP A 131 -24.36 0.11 -8.52
C ASP A 131 -24.08 1.05 -9.69
N GLU A 132 -25.10 1.73 -10.22
CA GLU A 132 -24.95 2.75 -11.26
C GLU A 132 -24.08 3.93 -10.80
N GLU A 133 -24.29 4.40 -9.57
CA GLU A 133 -23.47 5.45 -8.96
C GLU A 133 -22.05 4.96 -8.72
N ARG A 134 -21.88 3.75 -8.17
CA ARG A 134 -20.54 3.16 -7.95
C ARG A 134 -19.75 3.04 -9.25
N LEU A 135 -20.38 2.55 -10.31
CA LEU A 135 -19.73 2.35 -11.61
C LEU A 135 -19.34 3.67 -12.28
N SER A 136 -20.13 4.74 -12.09
CA SER A 136 -19.79 6.08 -12.60
C SER A 136 -18.66 6.77 -11.81
N HIS A 137 -18.41 6.37 -10.55
CA HIS A 137 -17.35 6.92 -9.69
C HIS A 137 -16.14 6.00 -9.53
N ARG A 138 -15.68 5.41 -10.63
CA ARG A 138 -14.48 4.55 -10.64
C ARG A 138 -13.21 5.31 -10.20
N PRO A 139 -12.41 4.77 -9.26
CA PRO A 139 -11.08 5.30 -8.96
C PRO A 139 -10.10 5.23 -10.15
N ASP A 140 -9.33 6.30 -10.36
CA ASP A 140 -8.39 6.44 -11.49
C ASP A 140 -7.27 5.39 -11.56
N ASP A 141 -6.97 4.71 -10.45
CA ASP A 141 -5.93 3.67 -10.39
C ASP A 141 -6.48 2.25 -10.60
N VAL A 142 -7.75 2.10 -11.00
CA VAL A 142 -8.40 0.82 -11.28
C VAL A 142 -8.90 0.81 -12.72
N THR A 143 -8.71 -0.31 -13.42
CA THR A 143 -9.24 -0.47 -14.78
C THR A 143 -10.77 -0.58 -14.75
N PRO A 144 -11.49 -0.21 -15.82
CA PRO A 144 -12.94 -0.34 -15.86
C PRO A 144 -13.41 -1.77 -15.56
N GLU A 145 -12.73 -2.76 -16.12
CA GLU A 145 -13.08 -4.17 -15.96
C GLU A 145 -12.83 -4.65 -14.53
N ASP A 146 -11.78 -4.17 -13.87
CA ASP A 146 -11.51 -4.50 -12.47
C ASP A 146 -12.53 -3.86 -11.54
N TRP A 147 -12.97 -2.64 -11.87
CA TRP A 147 -13.95 -1.94 -11.06
C TRP A 147 -15.32 -2.61 -11.12
N VAL A 148 -15.76 -3.01 -12.32
CA VAL A 148 -16.99 -3.81 -12.49
C VAL A 148 -16.93 -5.08 -11.63
N PHE A 149 -15.81 -5.81 -11.73
CA PHE A 149 -15.60 -7.03 -10.93
C PHE A 149 -15.63 -6.74 -9.43
N LEU A 150 -15.05 -5.65 -8.96
CA LEU A 150 -15.03 -5.29 -7.55
C LEU A 150 -16.41 -4.86 -7.03
N VAL A 151 -17.20 -4.12 -7.82
CA VAL A 151 -18.57 -3.74 -7.45
C VAL A 151 -19.42 -5.00 -7.25
N GLU A 152 -19.35 -5.95 -8.18
CA GLU A 152 -20.03 -7.24 -8.04
C GLU A 152 -19.52 -8.02 -6.82
N HIS A 153 -18.20 -8.10 -6.64
CA HIS A 153 -17.58 -8.82 -5.53
C HIS A 153 -17.99 -8.27 -4.17
N PHE A 154 -17.93 -6.95 -3.97
CA PHE A 154 -18.32 -6.29 -2.73
C PHE A 154 -19.84 -6.34 -2.48
N GLY A 155 -20.63 -6.33 -3.55
CA GLY A 155 -22.08 -6.49 -3.49
C GLY A 155 -22.53 -7.90 -3.12
N SER A 156 -21.67 -8.91 -3.34
CA SER A 156 -22.01 -10.32 -3.16
C SER A 156 -22.44 -10.67 -1.72
N PRO A 157 -23.42 -11.57 -1.55
CA PRO A 157 -23.84 -12.02 -0.22
C PRO A 157 -22.69 -12.61 0.61
N ALA A 158 -21.77 -13.33 -0.05
CA ALA A 158 -20.62 -13.95 0.59
C ALA A 158 -19.66 -12.90 1.17
N PHE A 159 -19.37 -11.84 0.42
CA PHE A 159 -18.51 -10.75 0.90
C PHE A 159 -19.18 -9.99 2.05
N LYS A 160 -20.47 -9.65 1.93
CA LYS A 160 -21.23 -8.95 2.98
C LYS A 160 -21.24 -9.73 4.29
N ALA A 161 -21.51 -11.04 4.22
CA ALA A 161 -21.47 -11.92 5.40
C ALA A 161 -20.08 -11.96 6.06
N MET A 162 -19.02 -12.04 5.25
CA MET A 162 -17.64 -12.01 5.75
C MET A 162 -17.30 -10.66 6.41
N SER A 163 -17.71 -9.55 5.78
CA SER A 163 -17.46 -8.19 6.26
C SER A 163 -18.14 -7.95 7.62
N GLU A 164 -19.41 -8.31 7.76
CA GLU A 164 -20.14 -8.16 9.02
C GLU A 164 -19.53 -9.01 10.14
N ARG A 165 -19.13 -10.26 9.86
CA ARG A 165 -18.40 -11.08 10.84
C ARG A 165 -17.10 -10.43 11.28
N ASN A 166 -16.32 -9.88 10.34
CA ASN A 166 -15.05 -9.21 10.63
C ASN A 166 -15.26 -7.92 11.45
N LYS A 167 -16.33 -7.18 11.18
CA LYS A 167 -16.73 -5.98 11.93
C LYS A 167 -17.07 -6.33 13.37
N LEU A 168 -17.87 -7.37 13.58
CA LEU A 168 -18.20 -7.88 14.93
C LEU A 168 -16.95 -8.33 15.69
N ASN A 169 -16.02 -9.04 15.03
CA ASN A 169 -14.76 -9.46 15.63
C ASN A 169 -13.87 -8.26 16.01
N ARG A 170 -13.79 -7.25 15.14
CA ARG A 170 -13.03 -6.02 15.43
C ARG A 170 -13.62 -5.25 16.59
N GLY A 171 -14.95 -5.25 16.76
CA GLY A 171 -15.62 -4.65 17.91
C GLY A 171 -15.26 -5.29 19.25
N LYS A 172 -14.77 -6.54 19.25
CA LYS A 172 -14.31 -7.27 20.46
C LYS A 172 -12.84 -7.03 20.78
N GLN A 173 -12.11 -6.29 19.95
CA GLN A 173 -10.68 -6.04 20.15
C GLN A 173 -10.46 -5.09 21.34
N THR A 174 -9.83 -5.60 22.40
CA THR A 174 -9.54 -4.85 23.64
C THR A 174 -8.23 -4.07 23.56
N THR A 175 -7.17 -4.68 23.03
CA THR A 175 -5.85 -4.07 22.94
C THR A 175 -5.68 -3.29 21.64
N LYS A 176 -5.37 -1.98 21.77
CA LYS A 176 -5.03 -1.10 20.64
C LYS A 176 -3.52 -0.91 20.57
N HIS A 177 -2.99 -0.75 19.34
CA HIS A 177 -1.60 -0.40 19.12
C HIS A 177 -1.30 1.04 19.59
N SER A 178 -0.19 1.24 20.29
CA SER A 178 0.23 2.52 20.88
C SER A 178 1.48 3.14 20.22
N CYS A 179 2.20 2.43 19.35
CA CYS A 179 3.54 2.85 18.86
C CYS A 179 3.53 3.93 17.75
N GLY A 180 2.45 4.72 17.59
CA GLY A 180 2.39 5.77 16.57
C GLY A 180 2.62 5.28 15.13
N SER A 181 3.23 6.11 14.29
CA SER A 181 3.51 5.80 12.87
C SER A 181 4.82 5.03 12.63
N ASN A 182 5.70 4.95 13.63
CA ASN A 182 6.96 4.24 13.52
C ASN A 182 6.76 2.76 13.84
N SER A 183 7.54 1.90 13.21
CA SER A 183 7.53 0.48 13.58
C SER A 183 8.39 0.22 14.80
N PHE A 184 8.11 -0.85 15.54
CA PHE A 184 8.96 -1.27 16.67
C PHE A 184 10.43 -1.42 16.29
N ALA A 185 10.72 -1.98 15.11
CA ALA A 185 12.09 -2.12 14.60
C ALA A 185 12.78 -0.76 14.36
N GLU A 186 12.04 0.24 13.87
CA GLU A 186 12.58 1.59 13.63
C GLU A 186 12.78 2.34 14.95
N VAL A 187 11.86 2.16 15.91
CA VAL A 187 12.02 2.69 17.27
C VAL A 187 13.24 2.05 17.94
N GLU A 188 13.38 0.74 17.87
CA GLU A 188 14.51 -0.01 18.42
C GLU A 188 15.85 0.43 17.82
N GLU A 189 15.95 0.49 16.48
CA GLU A 189 17.15 0.99 15.79
C GLU A 189 17.49 2.43 16.23
N SER A 190 16.49 3.30 16.36
CA SER A 190 16.71 4.68 16.80
C SER A 190 17.18 4.77 18.25
N THR A 191 16.75 3.85 19.11
CA THR A 191 17.15 3.79 20.53
C THR A 191 18.47 3.08 20.78
N MET A 192 18.93 2.20 19.88
CA MET A 192 20.23 1.51 20.00
C MET A 192 21.43 2.36 19.54
N ARG A 193 21.21 3.55 18.94
CA ARG A 193 22.28 4.44 18.45
C ARG A 193 22.84 5.42 19.50
N PHE A 194 22.74 5.12 20.80
CA PHE A 194 23.29 5.95 21.89
C PHE A 194 24.50 5.30 22.55
#